data_AF-A0A9X8VJ49-F1
#
_entry.id   AF-A0A9X8VJ49-F1
#
_cell.length_a   1.000
_cell.length_b   1.000
_cell.length_c   1.000
_cell.angle_alpha   90.00
_cell.angle_beta   90.00
_cell.angle_gamma   90.00
#
_symmetry.space_group_name_H-M   'P 1'
#
loop_
_entity.id
_entity.type
_entity.pdbx_description
1 polymer ?
#
loop_
_entity_poly.entity_id
_entity_poly.type
_entity_poly.pdbx_seq_one_letter_code
_entity_poly.pdbx_strand_id
1 'polypeptide(L)' 'SLVTEWMKGKSLDQAEAIKNTQIAEELELPPVKIHCSILAEDAIKAAIADYKSKHSAK' A
#
# COMPACT_ATOMS: atom_id res chain seq x y z
N SER A 1 9.04 2.03 7.74
CA SER A 1 7.66 2.56 7.74
C SER A 1 6.70 1.40 7.96
N LEU A 2 5.53 1.59 8.58
CA LEU A 2 4.59 0.49 8.86
C LEU A 2 4.25 -0.30 7.58
N VAL A 3 3.92 0.43 6.52
CA VAL A 3 3.53 -0.11 5.22
C VAL A 3 4.65 -0.94 4.58
N THR A 4 5.90 -0.46 4.66
CA THR A 4 7.06 -1.18 4.09
C THR A 4 7.37 -2.48 4.83
N GLU A 5 7.09 -2.55 6.12
CA GLU A 5 7.23 -3.80 6.89
C GLU A 5 6.10 -4.78 6.57
N TRP A 6 4.86 -4.30 6.44
CA TRP A 6 3.72 -5.12 6.04
C TRP A 6 3.87 -5.74 4.65
N MET A 7 4.55 -5.06 3.73
CA MET A 7 4.77 -5.57 2.38
C MET A 7 5.82 -6.70 2.31
N LYS A 8 6.71 -6.83 3.31
CA LYS A 8 7.74 -7.88 3.29
C LYS A 8 7.10 -9.26 3.44
N GLY A 9 7.41 -10.16 2.51
CA GLY A 9 6.92 -11.53 2.52
C GLY A 9 5.47 -11.72 2.05
N LYS A 10 4.78 -10.65 1.62
CA LYS A 10 3.48 -10.75 0.94
C LYS A 10 3.65 -10.91 -0.57
N SER A 11 2.70 -11.58 -1.22
CA SER A 11 2.62 -11.58 -2.69
C SER A 11 2.16 -10.21 -3.22
N LEU A 12 2.36 -9.97 -4.52
CA LEU A 12 1.90 -8.74 -5.16
C LEU A 12 0.38 -8.55 -5.01
N ASP A 13 -0.41 -9.61 -5.19
CA ASP A 13 -1.87 -9.55 -5.03
C ASP A 13 -2.29 -9.25 -3.59
N GLN A 14 -1.55 -9.79 -2.61
CA GLN A 14 -1.78 -9.50 -1.19
C GLN A 14 -1.41 -8.06 -0.84
N ALA A 15 -0.34 -7.54 -1.42
CA ALA A 15 0.06 -6.14 -1.24
C ALA A 15 -0.96 -5.19 -1.88
N GLU A 16 -1.49 -5.53 -3.06
CA GLU A 16 -2.51 -4.76 -3.77
C GLU A 16 -3.87 -4.76 -3.03
N ALA A 17 -4.15 -5.81 -2.25
CA ALA A 17 -5.35 -5.92 -1.43
C ALA A 17 -5.33 -5.06 -0.15
N ILE A 18 -4.18 -4.44 0.21
CA ILE A 18 -4.08 -3.56 1.38
C ILE A 18 -4.90 -2.29 1.14
N LYS A 19 -5.84 -2.00 2.04
CA LYS A 19 -6.71 -0.82 1.96
C LYS A 19 -6.30 0.26 2.96
N ASN A 20 -6.57 1.53 2.63
CA ASN A 20 -6.36 2.65 3.55
C ASN A 20 -7.07 2.48 4.90
N THR A 21 -8.21 1.78 4.94
CA THR A 21 -8.98 1.59 6.16
C THR A 21 -8.20 0.75 7.17
N GLN A 22 -7.55 -0.33 6.70
CA GLN A 22 -6.71 -1.17 7.55
C GLN A 22 -5.48 -0.42 8.06
N ILE A 23 -4.87 0.41 7.20
CA ILE A 23 -3.72 1.25 7.58
C ILE A 23 -4.13 2.30 8.61
N ALA A 24 -5.31 2.91 8.46
CA ALA A 24 -5.83 3.91 9.38
C ALA A 24 -6.24 3.31 10.73
N GLU A 25 -6.82 2.11 10.74
CA GLU A 25 -7.18 1.37 11.95
C GLU A 25 -5.93 0.96 12.73
N GLU A 26 -4.92 0.39 12.07
CA GLU A 26 -3.67 -0.05 12.72
C GLU A 26 -2.86 1.12 13.31
N LEU A 27 -2.94 2.30 12.67
CA LEU A 27 -2.26 3.51 13.12
C LEU A 27 -3.13 4.42 14.00
N GLU A 28 -4.36 4.00 14.31
CA GLU A 28 -5.35 4.77 15.08
C GLU A 28 -5.46 6.23 14.59
N LEU A 29 -5.47 6.43 13.26
CA LEU A 29 -5.37 7.76 12.69
C LEU A 29 -6.64 8.57 12.97
N PRO A 30 -6.53 9.79 13.54
CA PRO A 30 -7.68 10.67 13.66
C PRO A 30 -8.16 11.11 12.26
N PRO A 31 -9.42 11.58 12.12
CA PRO A 31 -10.02 11.91 10.83
C PRO A 31 -9.17 12.85 9.94
N VAL A 32 -8.46 13.79 10.58
CA VAL A 32 -7.58 14.76 9.89
C VAL A 32 -6.29 14.16 9.31
N LYS A 33 -5.91 12.95 9.74
CA LYS A 33 -4.70 12.23 9.29
C LYS A 33 -5.00 11.05 8.36
N ILE A 34 -6.27 10.81 7.99
CA ILE A 34 -6.67 9.77 7.03
C ILE A 34 -5.99 9.96 5.66
N HIS A 35 -5.63 11.20 5.28
CA HIS A 35 -4.90 11.43 4.03
C HIS A 35 -3.56 10.65 3.98
N CYS A 36 -2.94 10.35 5.12
CA CYS A 36 -1.72 9.56 5.18
C CYS A 36 -1.96 8.09 4.81
N SER A 37 -3.12 7.52 5.16
CA SER A 37 -3.47 6.14 4.78
C SER A 37 -3.90 6.03 3.32
N ILE A 38 -4.59 7.05 2.79
CA ILE A 38 -4.92 7.14 1.36
C ILE A 38 -3.63 7.24 0.54
N LEU A 39 -2.71 8.14 0.92
CA LEU A 39 -1.43 8.29 0.24
C LEU A 39 -0.60 7.00 0.28
N ALA A 40 -0.64 6.27 1.41
CA ALA A 40 0.01 4.98 1.52
C ALA A 40 -0.59 3.93 0.57
N GLU A 41 -1.91 3.83 0.48
CA GLU A 41 -2.59 2.91 -0.45
C GLU A 41 -2.23 3.23 -1.91
N ASP A 42 -2.27 4.51 -2.29
CA ASP A 42 -1.94 4.94 -3.65
C ASP A 42 -0.49 4.65 -4.01
N ALA A 43 0.44 4.85 -3.06
CA ALA A 43 1.85 4.53 -3.26
C ALA A 43 2.08 3.03 -3.50
N ILE A 44 1.38 2.16 -2.78
CA ILE A 44 1.45 0.69 -2.98
C ILE A 44 0.98 0.33 -4.39
N LYS A 45 -0.21 0.81 -4.78
CA LYS A 45 -0.79 0.52 -6.10
C LYS A 45 0.12 1.02 -7.23
N ALA A 46 0.64 2.23 -7.11
CA ALA A 46 1.55 2.82 -8.08
C ALA A 46 2.84 1.98 -8.21
N ALA A 47 3.43 1.54 -7.09
CA ALA A 47 4.63 0.72 -7.08
C ALA A 47 4.39 -0.66 -7.74
N ILE A 48 3.25 -1.29 -7.45
CA ILE A 48 2.88 -2.59 -8.05
C ILE A 48 2.62 -2.44 -9.56
N ALA A 49 1.91 -1.38 -9.97
CA ALA A 49 1.65 -1.11 -11.38
C ALA A 49 2.95 -0.85 -12.16
N ASP A 50 3.88 -0.07 -11.60
CA ASP A 50 5.21 0.16 -12.18
C ASP A 50 6.01 -1.15 -12.28
N TYR A 51 5.99 -1.98 -11.24
CA TYR A 51 6.65 -3.29 -11.26
C TYR A 51 6.09 -4.20 -12.36
N LYS A 52 4.76 -4.31 -12.45
CA LYS A 52 4.05 -5.10 -13.48
C LYS A 52 4.38 -4.59 -14.88
N SER A 53 4.36 -3.27 -15.09
CA SER A 53 4.72 -2.63 -16.37
C SER A 53 6.14 -2.98 -16.80
N LYS A 54 7.12 -2.86 -15.89
CA LYS A 54 8.52 -3.17 -16.16
C LYS A 54 8.78 -4.67 -16.41
N HIS A 55 8.03 -5.55 -15.77
CA HIS A 55 8.17 -7.01 -15.95
C HIS A 55 7.38 -7.56 -17.14
N SER A 56 6.36 -6.85 -17.62
CA SER A 56 5.58 -7.24 -18.80
C SER A 56 6.24 -6.81 -20.12
N ALA A 57 7.23 -5.91 -20.08
CA ALA A 57 7.97 -5.44 -21.25
C ALA A 57 9.11 -6.38 -21.68
N LYS A 58 8.99 -7.69 -21.45
CA LYS A 58 9.96 -8.70 -21.88
C LYS A 58 9.39 -9.59 -22.98
#